data_AF-A0A5N5U6Q7-F1
#
_entry.id   AF-A0A5N5U6Q7-F1
#
_cell.length_a   1.000
_cell.length_b   1.000
_cell.length_c   1.000
_cell.angle_alpha   90.00
_cell.angle_beta   90.00
_cell.angle_gamma   90.00
#
_symmetry.space_group_name_H-M   'P 1'
#
loop_
_entity.id
_entity.type
_entity.pdbx_description
1 polymer ?
#
loop_
_entity_poly.entity_id
_entity_poly.type
_entity_poly.pdbx_seq_one_letter_code
_entity_poly.pdbx_strand_id
1 'polypeptide(L)'
;MHCDCPNRSGRSGSLRNSLKQDKHYFTRAEYDTEGKNGPSETSMWARRKPSERETHFYHTLTDAIITECVERGVGTLAVSWPEDVRESDWGKTGNKKRHTWAFDRISQYLEYNGETRGVEVLKENEWNTSETCSRCGDDTRSNRVERGLYVCLSCELVANADCNGAENMRQKITPSPHGADRSTGCVAQPSTHLFDCESGTFTTREQAVS
;
A
#
# COMPACT_ATOMS: atom_id res chain seq x y z
N MET A 1 16.71 16.55 3.12
CA MET A 1 15.87 17.63 2.55
C MET A 1 14.95 18.10 3.67
N HIS A 2 14.92 19.40 3.98
CA HIS A 2 14.15 19.92 5.12
C HIS A 2 12.66 19.95 4.74
N CYS A 3 11.82 19.26 5.52
CA CYS A 3 10.37 19.24 5.33
C CYS A 3 9.76 20.48 5.96
N ASP A 4 9.63 21.57 5.19
CA ASP A 4 8.80 22.71 5.61
C ASP A 4 7.32 22.30 5.57
N CYS A 5 6.89 21.66 6.64
CA CYS A 5 5.49 21.58 7.02
C CYS A 5 5.07 22.96 7.55
N PRO A 6 3.95 23.55 7.09
CA PRO A 6 3.46 24.80 7.66
C PRO A 6 3.27 24.63 9.17
N ASN A 7 4.05 25.39 9.95
CA ASN A 7 4.10 25.35 11.40
C ASN A 7 2.69 25.48 11.99
N ARG A 8 2.19 24.38 12.58
CA ARG A 8 0.95 24.40 13.38
C ARG A 8 1.32 24.04 14.81
N SER A 9 1.61 25.09 15.56
CA SER A 9 1.75 25.08 17.01
C SER A 9 0.63 24.29 17.70
N GLY A 10 1.03 23.30 18.50
CA GLY A 10 0.25 22.82 19.64
C GLY A 10 -0.94 21.92 19.32
N ARG A 11 -0.68 20.61 19.23
CA ARG A 11 -1.51 19.55 19.85
C ARG A 11 -0.82 18.21 19.65
N SER A 12 -0.34 17.63 20.73
CA SER A 12 -0.15 16.19 20.85
C SER A 12 -1.46 15.50 20.45
N GLY A 13 -1.49 14.81 19.32
CA GLY A 13 -2.76 14.30 18.82
C GLY A 13 -2.72 13.66 17.43
N SER A 14 -2.46 12.36 17.44
CA SER A 14 -2.74 11.38 16.39
C SER A 14 -1.86 11.50 15.14
N LEU A 15 -1.09 10.43 14.88
CA LEU A 15 -0.49 10.04 13.60
C LEU A 15 -1.58 10.05 12.51
N ARG A 16 -1.91 11.24 12.00
CA ARG A 16 -2.90 11.40 10.94
C ARG A 16 -2.20 11.29 9.61
N ASN A 17 -2.80 10.51 8.71
CA ASN A 17 -2.41 10.30 7.32
C ASN A 17 -2.00 11.62 6.63
N SER A 18 -0.70 11.94 6.66
CA SER A 18 -0.14 13.26 6.28
C SER A 18 -0.36 13.53 4.80
N LEU A 19 -0.19 12.51 3.94
CA LEU A 19 -0.43 12.59 2.51
C LEU A 19 -1.89 12.98 2.19
N LYS A 20 -2.87 12.45 2.94
CA LYS A 20 -4.28 12.81 2.75
C LYS A 20 -4.55 14.27 3.13
N GLN A 21 -3.90 14.76 4.19
CA GLN A 21 -4.03 16.15 4.62
C GLN A 21 -3.34 17.11 3.65
N ASP A 22 -2.14 16.75 3.18
CA ASP A 22 -1.39 17.47 2.17
C ASP A 22 -2.22 17.64 0.90
N LYS A 23 -2.80 16.55 0.38
CA LYS A 23 -3.66 16.60 -0.81
C LYS A 23 -4.80 17.60 -0.64
N HIS A 24 -5.48 17.57 0.51
CA HIS A 24 -6.55 18.52 0.78
C HIS A 24 -6.06 19.97 0.84
N TYR A 25 -4.94 20.23 1.53
CA TYR A 25 -4.36 21.55 1.64
C TYR A 25 -3.95 22.12 0.28
N PHE A 26 -3.17 21.35 -0.49
CA PHE A 26 -2.66 21.81 -1.78
C PHE A 26 -3.76 21.98 -2.83
N THR A 27 -4.78 21.10 -2.85
CA THR A 27 -5.95 21.30 -3.73
C THR A 27 -6.70 22.59 -3.40
N ARG A 28 -6.84 22.94 -2.12
CA ARG A 28 -7.47 24.21 -1.73
C ARG A 28 -6.60 25.41 -2.10
N ALA A 29 -5.28 25.34 -1.84
CA ALA A 29 -4.34 26.40 -2.20
C ALA A 29 -4.29 26.64 -3.72
N GLU A 30 -4.39 25.60 -4.53
CA GLU A 30 -4.51 25.70 -5.99
C GLU A 30 -5.78 26.47 -6.38
N TYR A 31 -6.94 26.05 -5.88
CA TYR A 31 -8.24 26.67 -6.18
C TYR A 31 -8.29 28.15 -5.77
N ASP A 32 -7.80 28.47 -4.56
CA ASP A 32 -7.85 29.83 -4.01
C ASP A 32 -6.94 30.80 -4.78
N THR A 33 -5.97 30.29 -5.55
CA THR A 33 -4.97 31.10 -6.25
C THR A 33 -5.04 30.99 -7.78
N GLU A 34 -6.02 30.24 -8.31
CA GLU A 34 -6.28 30.14 -9.74
C GLU A 34 -7.05 31.40 -10.21
N GLY A 35 -6.35 32.31 -10.88
CA GLY A 35 -6.88 33.58 -11.34
C GLY A 35 -7.41 33.54 -12.78
N LYS A 36 -8.00 34.64 -13.25
CA LYS A 36 -8.56 34.79 -14.61
C LYS A 36 -7.53 34.70 -15.74
N ASN A 37 -6.23 34.81 -15.44
CA ASN A 37 -5.14 34.90 -16.42
C ASN A 37 -4.26 33.64 -16.45
N GLY A 38 -4.81 32.47 -16.13
CA GLY A 38 -4.08 31.21 -16.04
C GLY A 38 -3.47 30.94 -14.66
N PRO A 39 -2.72 29.84 -14.50
CA PRO A 39 -2.21 29.41 -13.20
C PRO A 39 -1.19 30.41 -12.65
N SER A 40 -1.39 30.87 -11.41
CA SER A 40 -0.40 31.67 -10.68
C SER A 40 0.83 30.82 -10.31
N GLU A 41 1.94 31.46 -9.94
CA GLU A 41 3.11 30.76 -9.39
C GLU A 41 2.73 29.91 -8.17
N THR A 42 1.86 30.42 -7.31
CA THR A 42 1.35 29.69 -6.14
C THR A 42 0.52 28.47 -6.53
N SER A 43 -0.32 28.59 -7.56
CA SER A 43 -1.08 27.46 -8.11
C SER A 43 -0.14 26.40 -8.69
N MET A 44 0.90 26.80 -9.43
CA MET A 44 1.91 25.88 -9.95
C MET A 44 2.70 25.19 -8.84
N TRP A 45 3.09 25.90 -7.79
CA TRP A 45 3.72 25.34 -6.60
C TRP A 45 2.80 24.33 -5.90
N ALA A 46 1.51 24.67 -5.75
CA ALA A 46 0.51 23.81 -5.14
C ALA A 46 0.25 22.52 -5.93
N ARG A 47 0.48 22.53 -7.26
CA ARG A 47 0.48 21.31 -8.10
C ARG A 47 1.75 20.48 -7.92
N ARG A 48 2.93 21.12 -7.89
CA ARG A 48 4.24 20.43 -7.88
C ARG A 48 4.55 19.79 -6.53
N LYS A 49 4.40 20.52 -5.42
CA LYS A 49 4.77 20.05 -4.08
C LYS A 49 4.13 18.74 -3.63
N PRO A 50 2.81 18.52 -3.76
CA PRO A 50 2.23 17.24 -3.37
C PRO A 50 2.74 16.08 -4.25
N SER A 51 2.98 16.32 -5.54
CA SER A 51 3.56 15.32 -6.44
C SER A 51 4.99 14.93 -6.04
N GLU A 52 5.82 15.91 -5.68
CA GLU A 52 7.18 15.66 -5.15
C GLU A 52 7.13 14.83 -3.85
N ARG A 53 6.23 15.18 -2.92
CA ARG A 53 6.07 14.45 -1.64
C ARG A 53 5.57 13.03 -1.84
N GLU A 54 4.60 12.83 -2.71
CA GLU A 54 4.07 11.51 -3.07
C GLU A 54 5.15 10.65 -3.74
N THR A 55 5.96 11.24 -4.62
CA THR A 55 7.12 10.60 -5.23
C THR A 55 8.14 10.15 -4.18
N HIS A 56 8.51 11.04 -3.26
CA HIS A 56 9.43 10.71 -2.17
C HIS A 56 8.88 9.57 -1.30
N PHE A 57 7.60 9.63 -0.92
CA PHE A 57 6.95 8.57 -0.16
C PHE A 57 7.03 7.21 -0.85
N TYR A 58 6.74 7.13 -2.15
CA TYR A 58 6.82 5.86 -2.88
C TYR A 58 8.25 5.34 -3.00
N HIS A 59 9.22 6.22 -3.24
CA HIS A 59 10.63 5.83 -3.23
C HIS A 59 11.04 5.24 -1.89
N THR A 60 10.78 5.93 -0.78
CA THR A 60 11.13 5.42 0.56
C THR A 60 10.37 4.14 0.89
N LEU A 61 9.08 4.05 0.55
CA LEU A 61 8.26 2.87 0.85
C LEU A 61 8.82 1.63 0.18
N THR A 62 9.08 1.73 -1.12
CA THR A 62 9.59 0.61 -1.91
C THR A 62 11.02 0.25 -1.52
N ASP A 63 11.85 1.24 -1.19
CA ASP A 63 13.20 1.02 -0.65
C ASP A 63 13.17 0.25 0.67
N ALA A 64 12.28 0.61 1.59
CA ALA A 64 12.09 -0.08 2.86
C ALA A 64 11.63 -1.54 2.65
N ILE A 65 10.66 -1.77 1.76
CA ILE A 65 10.17 -3.12 1.44
C ILE A 65 11.30 -4.00 0.88
N ILE A 66 12.06 -3.50 -0.09
CA ILE A 66 13.16 -4.28 -0.70
C ILE A 66 14.30 -4.49 0.31
N THR A 67 14.61 -3.49 1.13
CA THR A 67 15.62 -3.63 2.20
C THR A 67 15.23 -4.75 3.16
N GLU A 68 13.97 -4.80 3.59
CA GLU A 68 13.46 -5.88 4.43
C GLU A 68 13.54 -7.25 3.74
N CYS A 69 13.26 -7.33 2.43
CA CYS A 69 13.43 -8.56 1.66
C CYS A 69 14.89 -9.04 1.70
N VAL A 70 15.84 -8.14 1.45
CA VAL A 70 17.28 -8.46 1.48
C VAL A 70 17.71 -8.91 2.88
N GLU A 71 17.33 -8.19 3.93
CA GLU A 71 17.65 -8.54 5.32
C GLU A 71 17.12 -9.92 5.73
N ARG A 72 15.96 -10.31 5.18
CA ARG A 72 15.33 -11.62 5.40
C ARG A 72 15.81 -12.71 4.43
N GLY A 73 16.69 -12.39 3.48
CA GLY A 73 17.17 -13.33 2.45
C GLY A 73 16.09 -13.75 1.43
N VAL A 74 15.08 -12.89 1.22
CA VAL A 74 14.01 -13.12 0.24
C VAL A 74 14.50 -12.73 -1.16
N GLY A 75 14.60 -13.71 -2.06
CA GLY A 75 15.01 -13.48 -3.45
C GLY A 75 13.90 -13.05 -4.41
N THR A 76 12.63 -13.27 -4.05
CA THR A 76 11.48 -12.98 -4.90
C THR A 76 10.37 -12.31 -4.10
N LEU A 77 9.95 -11.12 -4.53
CA LEU A 77 8.82 -10.37 -4.01
C LEU A 77 7.65 -10.48 -4.98
N ALA A 78 6.57 -11.11 -4.54
CA ALA A 78 5.31 -11.17 -5.27
C ALA A 78 4.44 -9.96 -4.95
N VAL A 79 3.93 -9.29 -5.97
CA VAL A 79 3.06 -8.11 -5.85
C VAL A 79 1.80 -8.33 -6.66
N SER A 80 0.66 -8.03 -6.05
CA SER A 80 -0.60 -8.11 -6.78
C SER A 80 -0.70 -7.03 -7.85
N TRP A 81 -1.15 -7.43 -9.03
CA TRP A 81 -1.26 -6.59 -10.21
C TRP A 81 -2.69 -6.60 -10.75
N PRO A 82 -3.44 -5.48 -10.57
CA PRO A 82 -4.82 -5.38 -11.02
C PRO A 82 -4.86 -5.07 -12.53
N GLU A 83 -4.72 -6.10 -13.35
CA GLU A 83 -4.80 -5.97 -14.81
C GLU A 83 -6.12 -5.33 -15.24
N ASP A 84 -6.05 -4.53 -16.32
CA ASP A 84 -7.19 -3.85 -16.95
C ASP A 84 -7.97 -2.89 -16.04
N VAL A 85 -7.49 -2.68 -14.81
CA VAL A 85 -8.10 -1.75 -13.85
C VAL A 85 -7.94 -0.30 -14.29
N ARG A 86 -7.36 0.03 -15.44
CA ARG A 86 -7.43 1.40 -16.01
C ARG A 86 -8.35 1.51 -17.21
N GLU A 87 -8.82 0.39 -17.74
CA GLU A 87 -9.61 0.33 -18.97
C GLU A 87 -11.09 0.09 -18.66
N SER A 88 -11.41 -0.57 -17.54
CA SER A 88 -12.81 -0.77 -17.13
C SER A 88 -13.55 0.54 -16.80
N ASP A 89 -14.83 0.68 -17.16
CA ASP A 89 -15.63 1.83 -16.72
C ASP A 89 -16.38 1.53 -15.42
N TRP A 90 -16.01 2.22 -14.33
CA TRP A 90 -16.61 2.08 -13.00
C TRP A 90 -17.47 3.31 -12.65
N GLY A 91 -17.83 4.11 -13.65
CA GLY A 91 -18.51 5.38 -13.51
C GLY A 91 -17.60 6.50 -12.98
N LYS A 92 -18.10 7.73 -13.02
CA LYS A 92 -17.32 8.95 -12.72
C LYS A 92 -16.53 8.89 -11.41
N THR A 93 -17.18 8.47 -10.32
CA THR A 93 -16.55 8.41 -8.98
C THR A 93 -15.58 7.24 -8.86
N GLY A 94 -15.90 6.09 -9.44
CA GLY A 94 -15.03 4.92 -9.45
C GLY A 94 -13.75 5.18 -10.24
N ASN A 95 -13.90 5.70 -11.46
CA ASN A 95 -12.78 6.06 -12.33
C ASN A 95 -11.86 7.08 -11.65
N LYS A 96 -12.41 8.12 -11.00
CA LYS A 96 -11.60 9.11 -10.26
C LYS A 96 -10.72 8.47 -9.17
N LYS A 97 -11.29 7.54 -8.37
CA LYS A 97 -10.53 6.85 -7.31
C LYS A 97 -9.43 5.97 -7.90
N ARG A 98 -9.76 5.24 -8.96
CA ARG A 98 -8.88 4.30 -9.66
C ARG A 98 -7.71 4.98 -10.36
N HIS A 99 -7.95 6.09 -11.04
CA HIS A 99 -6.89 6.92 -11.64
C HIS A 99 -6.02 7.64 -10.60
N THR A 100 -6.47 7.73 -9.35
CA THR A 100 -5.65 8.25 -8.25
C THR A 100 -4.76 7.15 -7.63
N TRP A 101 -5.03 5.87 -7.89
CA TRP A 101 -4.27 4.78 -7.29
C TRP A 101 -2.93 4.58 -8.01
N ALA A 102 -1.84 4.73 -7.26
CA ALA A 102 -0.48 4.71 -7.79
C ALA A 102 0.17 3.32 -7.89
N PHE A 103 -0.61 2.25 -8.13
CA PHE A 103 -0.08 0.88 -8.19
C PHE A 103 1.03 0.71 -9.25
N ASP A 104 0.90 1.34 -10.42
CA ASP A 104 1.96 1.38 -11.44
C ASP A 104 3.27 1.97 -10.91
N ARG A 105 3.19 3.14 -10.25
CA ARG A 105 4.39 3.85 -9.77
C ARG A 105 5.08 3.05 -8.69
N ILE A 106 4.32 2.50 -7.74
CA ILE A 106 4.85 1.65 -6.69
C ILE A 106 5.53 0.42 -7.31
N SER A 107 4.89 -0.23 -8.28
CA SER A 107 5.46 -1.42 -8.92
C SER A 107 6.75 -1.11 -9.69
N GLN A 108 6.80 0.00 -10.43
CA GLN A 108 8.03 0.44 -11.12
C GLN A 108 9.17 0.68 -10.14
N TYR A 109 8.91 1.30 -8.98
CA TYR A 109 9.95 1.52 -7.98
C TYR A 109 10.36 0.23 -7.27
N LEU A 110 9.43 -0.71 -7.03
CA LEU A 110 9.77 -2.03 -6.51
C LEU A 110 10.69 -2.78 -7.49
N GLU A 111 10.33 -2.81 -8.77
CA GLU A 111 11.14 -3.45 -9.83
C GLU A 111 12.54 -2.83 -9.90
N TYR A 112 12.63 -1.50 -9.98
CA TYR A 112 13.89 -0.78 -10.01
C TYR A 112 14.77 -1.03 -8.76
N ASN A 113 14.18 -0.93 -7.57
CA ASN A 113 14.91 -1.13 -6.31
C ASN A 113 15.30 -2.59 -6.09
N GLY A 114 14.45 -3.52 -6.53
CA GLY A 114 14.65 -4.97 -6.46
C GLY A 114 15.77 -5.42 -7.38
N GLU A 115 15.75 -4.99 -8.65
CA GLU A 115 16.82 -5.29 -9.64
C GLU A 115 18.19 -4.85 -9.12
N THR A 116 18.28 -3.65 -8.54
CA THR A 116 19.52 -3.10 -7.97
C THR A 116 20.06 -3.93 -6.79
N ARG A 117 19.21 -4.71 -6.11
CA ARG A 117 19.53 -5.44 -4.88
C ARG A 117 19.41 -6.96 -5.02
N GLY A 118 19.16 -7.47 -6.22
CA GLY A 118 19.01 -8.90 -6.48
C GLY A 118 17.71 -9.51 -5.95
N VAL A 119 16.64 -8.72 -5.82
CA VAL A 119 15.29 -9.18 -5.49
C VAL A 119 14.42 -9.12 -6.75
N GLU A 120 13.97 -10.26 -7.24
CA GLU A 120 13.05 -10.35 -8.35
C GLU A 120 11.65 -9.90 -7.93
N VAL A 121 11.00 -9.04 -8.72
CA VAL A 121 9.63 -8.59 -8.47
C VAL A 121 8.68 -9.25 -9.47
N LEU A 122 7.79 -10.09 -8.98
CA LEU A 122 6.78 -10.78 -9.80
C LEU A 122 5.43 -10.09 -9.64
N LYS A 123 4.83 -9.69 -10.77
CA LYS A 123 3.47 -9.15 -10.84
C LYS A 123 2.51 -10.29 -11.08
N GLU A 124 1.58 -10.50 -10.16
CA GLU A 124 0.60 -11.59 -10.26
C GLU A 124 -0.82 -11.07 -10.27
N ASN A 125 -1.63 -11.65 -11.16
CA ASN A 125 -3.02 -11.24 -11.28
C ASN A 125 -3.87 -11.79 -10.11
N GLU A 126 -4.58 -10.88 -9.45
CA GLU A 126 -5.25 -11.10 -8.15
C GLU A 126 -6.74 -11.48 -8.27
N TRP A 127 -7.29 -11.71 -9.47
CA TRP A 127 -8.72 -12.05 -9.60
C TRP A 127 -9.13 -13.18 -8.64
N ASN A 128 -10.10 -12.86 -7.78
CA ASN A 128 -10.74 -13.71 -6.76
C ASN A 128 -9.84 -14.29 -5.64
N THR A 129 -8.58 -13.88 -5.49
CA THR A 129 -7.74 -14.38 -4.38
C THR A 129 -8.21 -13.90 -3.00
N SER A 130 -9.01 -12.85 -2.93
CA SER A 130 -9.45 -12.26 -1.66
C SER A 130 -10.81 -12.77 -1.16
N GLU A 131 -11.50 -13.61 -1.95
CA GLU A 131 -12.75 -14.29 -1.56
C GLU A 131 -12.50 -15.75 -1.12
N THR A 132 -11.51 -16.42 -1.71
CA THR A 132 -11.14 -17.80 -1.40
C THR A 132 -10.39 -17.95 -0.07
N CYS A 133 -10.73 -18.96 0.71
CA CYS A 133 -10.04 -19.27 1.95
C CYS A 133 -8.70 -19.93 1.67
N SER A 134 -7.61 -19.31 2.13
CA SER A 134 -6.24 -19.82 1.95
C SER A 134 -5.93 -21.13 2.66
N ARG A 135 -6.81 -21.59 3.57
CA ARG A 135 -6.66 -22.84 4.29
C ARG A 135 -7.39 -24.01 3.64
N CYS A 136 -8.64 -23.81 3.20
CA CYS A 136 -9.51 -24.90 2.73
C CYS A 136 -10.05 -24.71 1.32
N GLY A 137 -9.82 -23.57 0.67
CA GLY A 137 -10.28 -23.28 -0.68
C GLY A 137 -11.75 -22.88 -0.81
N ASP A 138 -12.50 -22.75 0.29
CA ASP A 138 -13.89 -22.26 0.27
C ASP A 138 -13.94 -20.80 -0.23
N ASP A 139 -14.71 -20.55 -1.29
CA ASP A 139 -14.86 -19.27 -1.98
C ASP A 139 -16.19 -18.56 -1.66
N THR A 140 -16.87 -18.99 -0.59
CA THR A 140 -18.08 -18.34 -0.11
C THR A 140 -17.86 -16.84 0.13
N ARG A 141 -18.54 -16.00 -0.66
CA ARG A 141 -18.35 -14.53 -0.64
C ARG A 141 -18.58 -13.88 0.73
N SER A 142 -19.46 -14.45 1.57
CA SER A 142 -19.71 -13.95 2.93
C SER A 142 -18.55 -14.19 3.90
N ASN A 143 -17.53 -14.96 3.52
CA ASN A 143 -16.35 -15.16 4.34
C ASN A 143 -15.54 -13.86 4.52
N ARG A 144 -15.58 -12.95 3.55
CA ARG A 144 -15.04 -11.59 3.71
C ARG A 144 -16.11 -10.72 4.39
N VAL A 145 -16.08 -10.69 5.71
CA VAL A 145 -17.10 -10.01 6.55
C VAL A 145 -17.04 -8.49 6.36
N GLU A 146 -15.85 -7.91 6.50
CA GLU A 146 -15.62 -6.47 6.32
C GLU A 146 -14.15 -6.19 5.96
N ARG A 147 -13.80 -4.92 5.76
CA ARG A 147 -12.42 -4.55 5.43
C ARG A 147 -11.48 -4.93 6.57
N GLY A 148 -10.56 -5.85 6.31
CA GLY A 148 -9.57 -6.32 7.27
C GLY A 148 -10.04 -7.49 8.13
N LEU A 149 -11.24 -8.04 7.92
CA LEU A 149 -11.75 -9.23 8.61
C LEU A 149 -12.23 -10.30 7.62
N TYR A 150 -11.68 -11.50 7.75
CA TYR A 150 -12.05 -12.70 7.02
C TYR A 150 -12.36 -13.83 8.00
N VAL A 151 -13.50 -14.49 7.81
CA VAL A 151 -13.98 -15.61 8.64
C VAL A 151 -14.49 -16.71 7.71
N CYS A 152 -13.77 -17.81 7.60
CA CYS A 152 -14.23 -18.99 6.85
C CYS A 152 -15.08 -19.88 7.75
N LEU A 153 -16.35 -20.07 7.40
CA LEU A 153 -17.25 -20.95 8.16
C LEU A 153 -16.95 -22.44 7.95
N SER A 154 -16.35 -22.83 6.82
CA SER A 154 -16.04 -24.23 6.52
C SER A 154 -14.85 -24.79 7.32
N CYS A 155 -13.88 -23.96 7.69
CA CYS A 155 -12.67 -24.41 8.40
C CYS A 155 -12.28 -23.54 9.60
N GLU A 156 -13.17 -22.62 9.99
CA GLU A 156 -13.03 -21.75 11.17
C GLU A 156 -11.80 -20.83 11.14
N LEU A 157 -11.22 -20.60 9.96
CA LEU A 157 -10.12 -19.64 9.81
C LEU A 157 -10.64 -18.22 10.08
N VAL A 158 -10.01 -17.54 11.03
CA VAL A 158 -10.18 -16.10 11.27
C VAL A 158 -8.85 -15.41 10.98
N ALA A 159 -8.86 -14.47 10.03
CA ALA A 159 -7.67 -13.78 9.58
C ALA A 159 -7.97 -12.34 9.14
N ASN A 160 -6.93 -11.54 9.01
CA ASN A 160 -7.02 -10.31 8.24
C ASN A 160 -7.22 -10.65 6.76
N ALA A 161 -8.18 -9.99 6.11
CA ALA A 161 -8.56 -10.31 4.75
C ALA A 161 -7.45 -10.07 3.70
N ASP A 162 -6.56 -9.10 3.95
CA ASP A 162 -5.41 -8.83 3.08
C ASP A 162 -4.30 -9.89 3.31
N CYS A 163 -4.14 -10.39 4.54
CA CYS A 163 -3.23 -11.51 4.83
C CYS A 163 -3.72 -12.83 4.20
N ASN A 164 -5.03 -13.09 4.22
CA ASN A 164 -5.60 -14.24 3.50
C ASN A 164 -5.34 -14.15 1.98
N GLY A 165 -5.54 -12.96 1.39
CA GLY A 165 -5.25 -12.72 -0.03
C GLY A 165 -3.77 -12.92 -0.37
N ALA A 166 -2.86 -12.39 0.46
CA ALA A 166 -1.42 -12.56 0.29
C ALA A 166 -0.99 -14.04 0.37
N GLU A 167 -1.56 -14.83 1.28
CA GLU A 167 -1.27 -16.27 1.37
C GLU A 167 -1.77 -17.02 0.12
N ASN A 168 -2.96 -16.70 -0.40
CA ASN A 168 -3.45 -17.28 -1.65
C ASN A 168 -2.51 -16.98 -2.82
N MET A 169 -2.01 -15.75 -2.92
CA MET A 169 -1.03 -15.37 -3.95
C MET A 169 0.28 -16.15 -3.77
N ARG A 170 0.81 -16.23 -2.55
CA ARG A 170 2.01 -17.00 -2.24
C ARG A 170 1.88 -18.47 -2.66
N GLN A 171 0.73 -19.09 -2.44
CA GLN A 171 0.47 -20.49 -2.82
C GLN A 171 0.46 -20.72 -4.33
N LYS A 172 0.07 -19.73 -5.15
CA LYS A 172 0.15 -19.81 -6.62
C LYS A 172 1.60 -19.83 -7.10
N ILE A 173 2.46 -19.03 -6.48
CA ILE A 173 3.86 -18.80 -6.91
C ILE A 173 4.79 -19.90 -6.38
N THR A 174 4.61 -20.28 -5.12
CA THR A 174 5.42 -21.33 -4.48
C THR A 174 4.50 -22.40 -3.90
N PRO A 175 4.07 -23.38 -4.73
CA PRO A 175 3.13 -24.41 -4.30
C PRO A 175 3.67 -25.36 -3.21
N SER A 176 4.98 -25.39 -2.92
CA SER A 176 5.62 -25.88 -1.66
C SER A 176 7.16 -26.04 -1.80
N PRO A 177 7.87 -26.22 -0.67
CA PRO A 177 8.55 -27.49 -0.43
C PRO A 177 7.92 -28.24 0.76
N HIS A 178 7.73 -29.55 0.61
CA HIS A 178 7.17 -30.43 1.64
C HIS A 178 7.91 -30.27 2.98
N GLY A 179 7.17 -30.02 4.07
CA GLY A 179 7.62 -30.36 5.43
C GLY A 179 8.38 -29.31 6.24
N ALA A 180 8.51 -28.06 5.79
CA ALA A 180 9.07 -26.99 6.64
C ALA A 180 7.98 -26.37 7.54
N ASP A 181 8.36 -26.07 8.79
CA ASP A 181 7.54 -25.36 9.77
C ASP A 181 6.99 -24.07 9.16
N ARG A 182 5.67 -23.99 9.14
CA ARG A 182 4.91 -22.89 8.56
C ARG A 182 4.82 -21.85 9.65
N SER A 183 5.61 -20.78 9.58
CA SER A 183 5.38 -19.60 10.44
C SER A 183 4.00 -19.03 10.14
N THR A 184 3.01 -19.56 10.84
CA THR A 184 1.59 -19.23 10.82
C THR A 184 1.28 -18.02 11.71
N GLY A 185 2.28 -17.57 12.48
CA GLY A 185 2.19 -16.37 13.28
C GLY A 185 2.24 -15.14 12.38
N CYS A 186 1.09 -14.65 11.94
CA CYS A 186 0.77 -13.22 11.69
C CYS A 186 -0.45 -13.01 10.78
N VAL A 187 -1.25 -14.03 10.44
CA VAL A 187 -2.43 -13.81 9.58
C VAL A 187 -3.51 -12.94 10.23
N ALA A 188 -3.53 -12.82 11.57
CA ALA A 188 -4.52 -12.01 12.28
C ALA A 188 -4.05 -10.56 12.54
N GLN A 189 -2.74 -10.29 12.56
CA GLN A 189 -2.17 -9.00 12.98
C GLN A 189 -1.00 -8.61 12.07
N PRO A 190 -1.25 -7.92 10.94
CA PRO A 190 -0.18 -7.46 10.07
C PRO A 190 0.74 -6.48 10.78
N SER A 191 2.04 -6.54 10.50
CA SER A 191 2.97 -5.48 10.92
C SER A 191 2.52 -4.16 10.31
N THR A 192 2.41 -3.13 11.15
CA THR A 192 2.01 -1.80 10.69
C THR A 192 3.24 -0.90 10.67
N HIS A 193 3.62 -0.41 9.50
CA HIS A 193 4.72 0.53 9.35
C HIS A 193 4.17 1.96 9.25
N LEU A 194 4.71 2.86 10.05
CA LEU A 194 4.35 4.27 10.09
C LEU A 194 5.40 5.08 9.33
N PHE A 195 4.94 5.96 8.45
CA PHE A 195 5.81 6.89 7.73
C PHE A 195 5.97 8.19 8.52
N ASP A 196 7.21 8.53 8.85
CA ASP A 196 7.55 9.85 9.37
C ASP A 196 7.90 10.79 8.22
N CYS A 197 7.08 11.82 8.04
CA CYS A 197 7.26 12.78 6.96
C CYS A 197 8.39 13.78 7.22
N GLU A 198 8.92 13.90 8.43
CA GLU A 198 10.06 14.77 8.73
C GLU A 198 11.38 14.09 8.40
N SER A 199 11.57 12.86 8.90
CA SER A 199 12.77 12.07 8.59
C SER A 199 12.72 11.37 7.23
N GLY A 200 11.52 11.16 6.67
CA GLY A 200 11.34 10.40 5.44
C GLY A 200 11.63 8.91 5.62
N THR A 201 11.34 8.35 6.79
CA THR A 201 11.62 6.95 7.14
C THR A 201 10.36 6.19 7.57
N PHE A 202 10.42 4.85 7.48
CA PHE A 202 9.37 3.97 8.00
C PHE A 202 9.81 3.37 9.34
N THR A 203 8.91 3.34 10.31
CA THR A 203 9.13 2.69 11.61
C THR A 203 8.02 1.68 11.89
N THR A 204 8.38 0.49 12.34
CA THR A 204 7.38 -0.52 12.74
C THR A 204 6.67 -0.04 14.00
N ARG A 205 5.33 -0.02 13.97
CA ARG A 205 4.52 0.22 15.15
C ARG A 205 4.57 -1.02 16.04
N GLU A 206 5.03 -0.85 17.28
CA GLU A 206 4.93 -1.91 18.29
C GLU A 206 3.47 -2.37 18.41
N GLN A 207 3.24 -3.66 18.17
CA GLN A 207 1.92 -4.26 18.41
C GLN A 207 1.78 -4.42 19.93
N ALA A 208 0.68 -3.90 20.49
CA ALA A 208 0.31 -4.25 21.85
C ALA A 208 -0.05 -5.75 21.86
N VAL A 209 0.88 -6.57 22.31
CA VAL A 209 0.62 -7.99 22.56
C VAL A 209 -0.22 -8.03 23.82
N SER A 210 -1.51 -8.32 23.69
CA SER A 210 -2.43 -8.52 24.81
C SER A 210 -2.60 -10.01 25.10
#